data_AF-X0ZA42-F1
#
_entry.id   AF-X0ZA42-F1
#
_cell.length_a   1.000
_cell.length_b   1.000
_cell.length_c   1.000
_cell.angle_alpha   90.00
_cell.angle_beta   90.00
_cell.angle_gamma   90.00
#
_symmetry.space_group_name_H-M   'P 1'
#
loop_
_entity.id
_entity.type
_entity.pdbx_description
1 polymer ?
#
loop_
_entity_poly.entity_id
_entity_poly.type
_entity_poly.pdbx_seq_one_letter_code
_entity_poly.pdbx_strand_id
1 'polypeptide(L)'
;GNVRKEERAIGGYELFINDIKILQIVSDYPITPKSHGVGFLMKNRHLWLRSKKQHAILKIRAEVIKACREYLDKNGFINIDTPILTPAACEGTSTLFETTHCNIPVPSLTKRNTIFPLERLLYNHPLISTFFPSYFETSLIYMFFTNFRLL
;
A
#
# COMPACT_ATOMS: atom_id res chain seq x y z
N GLY A 1 17.86 -30.44 -9.33
CA GLY A 1 18.98 -29.89 -10.10
C GLY A 1 20.11 -29.53 -9.15
N ASN A 2 21.32 -29.29 -9.68
CA ASN A 2 22.52 -28.99 -8.90
C ASN A 2 22.91 -27.52 -9.06
N VAL A 3 23.22 -26.82 -7.97
CA VAL A 3 23.69 -25.42 -8.01
C VAL A 3 25.19 -25.41 -8.26
N ARG A 4 25.66 -24.61 -9.21
CA ARG A 4 27.09 -24.45 -9.53
C ARG A 4 27.47 -22.97 -9.52
N LYS A 5 28.67 -22.67 -9.02
CA LYS A 5 29.26 -21.32 -9.13
C LYS A 5 29.67 -21.08 -10.58
N GLU A 6 29.21 -19.97 -11.15
CA GLU A 6 29.53 -19.54 -12.51
C GLU A 6 29.61 -18.01 -12.51
N GLU A 7 30.81 -17.45 -12.70
CA GLU A 7 31.06 -16.02 -12.49
C GLU A 7 30.39 -15.13 -13.54
N ARG A 8 30.08 -15.69 -14.72
CA ARG A 8 29.35 -14.98 -15.79
C ARG A 8 27.84 -14.96 -15.56
N ALA A 9 27.32 -15.80 -14.66
CA ALA A 9 25.90 -15.87 -14.39
C ALA A 9 25.42 -14.66 -13.57
N ILE A 10 24.17 -14.25 -13.81
CA ILE A 10 23.52 -13.17 -13.04
C ILE A 10 23.34 -13.66 -11.60
N GLY A 11 24.15 -13.11 -10.68
CA GLY A 11 24.18 -13.54 -9.27
C GLY A 11 25.30 -14.52 -8.93
N GLY A 12 26.18 -14.88 -9.87
CA GLY A 12 27.39 -15.69 -9.65
C GLY A 12 27.15 -17.21 -9.51
N TYR A 13 25.91 -17.66 -9.67
CA TYR A 13 25.52 -19.05 -9.59
C TYR A 13 24.47 -19.38 -10.65
N GLU A 14 24.48 -20.63 -11.11
CA GLU A 14 23.46 -21.18 -11.99
C GLU A 14 22.92 -22.53 -11.47
N LEU A 15 21.73 -22.90 -11.93
CA LEU A 15 21.08 -24.16 -11.56
C LEU A 15 21.09 -25.11 -12.76
N PHE A 16 21.84 -26.20 -12.65
CA PHE A 16 21.80 -27.32 -13.62
C PHE A 16 20.52 -28.12 -13.40
N ILE A 17 19.67 -28.13 -14.40
CA ILE A 17 18.36 -28.77 -14.33
C ILE A 17 18.49 -30.25 -14.70
N ASN A 18 18.02 -31.14 -13.81
CA ASN A 18 18.03 -32.59 -14.06
C ASN A 18 16.66 -33.11 -14.53
N ASP A 19 15.58 -32.46 -14.11
CA ASP A 19 14.21 -32.81 -14.43
C ASP A 19 13.33 -31.54 -14.40
N ILE A 20 12.29 -31.50 -15.23
CA ILE A 20 11.34 -30.38 -15.32
C ILE A 20 9.92 -30.95 -15.28
N LYS A 21 9.14 -30.52 -14.28
CA LYS A 21 7.70 -30.76 -14.23
C LYS A 21 6.94 -29.49 -14.57
N ILE A 22 6.18 -29.52 -15.66
CA ILE A 22 5.30 -28.42 -16.03
C ILE A 22 4.06 -28.45 -15.12
N LEU A 23 3.80 -27.36 -14.39
CA LEU A 23 2.64 -27.24 -13.50
C LEU A 23 1.40 -26.75 -14.26
N GLN A 24 1.58 -25.75 -15.12
CA GLN A 24 0.51 -25.14 -15.89
C GLN A 24 1.06 -24.53 -17.17
N ILE A 25 0.40 -24.80 -18.29
CA ILE A 25 0.67 -24.16 -19.58
C ILE A 25 -0.37 -23.04 -19.76
N VAL A 26 0.08 -21.86 -20.16
CA VAL A 26 -0.77 -20.70 -20.43
C VAL A 26 -0.41 -20.17 -21.81
N SER A 27 -1.42 -19.98 -22.66
CA SER A 27 -1.25 -19.31 -23.95
C SER A 27 -1.40 -17.79 -23.80
N ASP A 28 -0.82 -17.05 -24.74
CA ASP A 28 -1.13 -15.62 -24.96
C ASP A 28 -0.81 -14.68 -23.79
N TYR A 29 0.42 -14.70 -23.30
CA TYR A 29 0.87 -13.72 -22.31
C TYR A 29 0.93 -12.30 -22.92
N PRO A 30 0.11 -11.33 -22.45
CA PRO A 30 -0.09 -10.06 -23.15
C PRO A 30 1.08 -9.08 -23.03
N ILE A 31 1.94 -9.24 -22.02
CA ILE A 31 3.10 -8.37 -21.80
C ILE A 31 4.35 -9.02 -22.41
N THR A 32 4.53 -8.84 -23.70
CA THR A 32 5.71 -9.36 -24.42
C THR A 32 7.01 -8.69 -23.97
N PRO A 33 8.21 -9.25 -24.25
CA PRO A 33 9.51 -8.63 -23.94
C PRO A 33 9.83 -7.44 -24.87
N LYS A 34 8.86 -6.54 -25.04
CA LYS A 34 8.97 -5.26 -25.76
C LYS A 34 8.54 -4.13 -24.83
N SER A 35 8.90 -2.90 -25.17
CA SER A 35 8.43 -1.73 -24.42
C SER A 35 6.92 -1.55 -24.63
N HIS A 36 6.19 -1.28 -23.55
CA HIS A 36 4.76 -1.01 -23.57
C HIS A 36 4.48 0.32 -22.85
N GLY A 37 3.46 1.04 -23.30
CA GLY A 37 3.02 2.28 -22.65
C GLY A 37 2.41 2.03 -21.27
N VAL A 38 2.52 3.01 -20.38
CA VAL A 38 1.99 2.92 -19.00
C VAL A 38 0.48 2.65 -18.97
N GLY A 39 -0.29 3.25 -19.87
CA GLY A 39 -1.75 3.01 -19.95
C GLY A 39 -2.11 1.54 -20.21
N PHE A 40 -1.40 0.87 -21.10
CA PHE A 40 -1.57 -0.57 -21.36
C PHE A 40 -1.16 -1.43 -20.16
N LEU A 41 -0.04 -1.08 -19.54
CA LEU A 41 0.48 -1.79 -18.36
C LEU A 41 -0.43 -1.62 -17.13
N MET A 42 -1.10 -0.46 -17.00
CA MET A 42 -2.08 -0.22 -15.95
C MET A 42 -3.36 -1.04 -16.18
N LYS A 43 -3.82 -1.21 -17.42
CA LYS A 43 -4.92 -2.15 -17.72
C LYS A 43 -4.58 -3.59 -17.36
N ASN A 44 -3.31 -3.98 -17.52
CA ASN A 44 -2.79 -5.31 -17.15
C ASN A 44 -2.01 -5.29 -15.83
N ARG A 45 -2.41 -4.44 -14.86
CA ARG A 45 -1.61 -4.17 -13.65
C ARG A 45 -1.29 -5.44 -12.86
N HIS A 46 -2.25 -6.34 -12.74
CA HIS A 46 -2.13 -7.62 -12.02
C HIS A 46 -0.99 -8.50 -12.55
N LEU A 47 -0.71 -8.46 -13.86
CA LEU A 47 0.46 -9.13 -14.46
C LEU A 47 1.72 -8.27 -14.35
N TRP A 48 1.61 -6.96 -14.62
CA TRP A 48 2.75 -6.05 -14.61
C TRP A 48 3.46 -5.98 -13.24
N LEU A 49 2.73 -6.17 -12.15
CA LEU A 49 3.27 -6.27 -10.79
C LEU A 49 4.35 -7.35 -10.64
N ARG A 50 4.36 -8.38 -11.49
CA ARG A 50 5.34 -9.48 -11.47
C ARG A 50 6.68 -9.12 -12.12
N SER A 51 6.78 -7.95 -12.78
CA SER A 51 8.03 -7.50 -13.37
C SER A 51 9.05 -7.11 -12.31
N LYS A 52 10.35 -7.35 -12.58
CA LYS A 52 11.44 -7.10 -11.62
C LYS A 52 11.40 -5.70 -11.01
N LYS A 53 11.17 -4.67 -11.82
CA LYS A 53 11.09 -3.27 -11.37
C LYS A 53 9.89 -3.01 -10.45
N GLN A 54 8.69 -3.47 -10.84
CA GLN A 54 7.48 -3.28 -10.02
C GLN A 54 7.57 -4.04 -8.70
N HIS A 55 8.11 -5.26 -8.73
CA HIS A 55 8.36 -6.06 -7.53
C HIS A 55 9.36 -5.38 -6.59
N ALA A 56 10.45 -4.83 -7.11
CA ALA A 56 11.42 -4.08 -6.32
C ALA A 56 10.79 -2.84 -5.65
N ILE A 57 9.98 -2.08 -6.38
CA ILE A 57 9.26 -0.91 -5.83
C ILE A 57 8.33 -1.34 -4.68
N LEU A 58 7.60 -2.45 -4.83
CA LEU A 58 6.73 -2.95 -3.76
C LEU A 58 7.52 -3.38 -2.52
N LYS A 59 8.67 -4.04 -2.69
CA LYS A 59 9.56 -4.39 -1.57
C LYS A 59 10.09 -3.16 -0.85
N ILE A 60 10.55 -2.15 -1.59
CA ILE A 60 11.01 -0.89 -1.00
C ILE A 60 9.87 -0.23 -0.23
N ARG A 61 8.66 -0.16 -0.81
CA ARG A 61 7.49 0.38 -0.12
C ARG A 61 7.21 -0.35 1.19
N ALA A 62 7.27 -1.69 1.18
CA ALA A 62 7.05 -2.48 2.39
C ALA A 62 8.09 -2.17 3.48
N GLU A 63 9.37 -2.05 3.10
CA GLU A 63 10.42 -1.71 4.06
C GLU A 63 10.31 -0.28 4.59
N VAL A 64 9.92 0.70 3.77
CA VAL A 64 9.66 2.06 4.26
C VAL A 64 8.53 2.06 5.29
N ILE A 65 7.43 1.35 5.02
CA ILE A 65 6.30 1.25 5.95
C ILE A 65 6.74 0.62 7.28
N LYS A 66 7.51 -0.47 7.19
CA LYS A 66 8.04 -1.16 8.36
C LYS A 66 8.96 -0.24 9.17
N ALA A 67 9.91 0.44 8.52
CA ALA A 67 10.82 1.37 9.19
C ALA A 67 10.09 2.54 9.87
N CYS A 68 9.05 3.10 9.23
CA CYS A 68 8.23 4.15 9.84
C CYS A 68 7.52 3.65 11.11
N ARG A 69 6.94 2.44 11.07
CA ARG A 69 6.28 1.83 12.23
C ARG A 69 7.28 1.56 13.36
N GLU A 70 8.41 0.92 13.04
CA GLU A 70 9.45 0.65 14.03
C GLU A 70 9.99 1.91 14.69
N TYR A 71 10.15 3.00 13.93
CA TYR A 71 10.55 4.28 14.50
C TYR A 71 9.50 4.81 15.50
N LEU A 72 8.22 4.81 15.11
CA LEU A 72 7.14 5.29 15.97
C LEU A 72 6.99 4.43 17.24
N ASP A 73 7.03 3.11 17.10
CA ASP A 73 6.95 2.16 18.21
C ASP A 73 8.09 2.39 19.20
N LYS A 74 9.34 2.57 18.71
CA LYS A 74 10.51 2.87 19.55
C LYS A 74 10.42 4.22 20.28
N ASN A 75 9.62 5.16 19.78
CA ASN A 75 9.41 6.46 20.39
C ASN A 75 8.13 6.52 21.25
N GLY A 76 7.50 5.38 21.55
CA GLY A 76 6.35 5.30 22.43
C GLY A 76 5.02 5.74 21.81
N PHE A 77 4.95 5.84 20.48
CA PHE A 77 3.68 6.05 19.79
C PHE A 77 2.86 4.76 19.80
N ILE A 78 1.55 4.90 19.98
CA ILE A 78 0.60 3.81 19.84
C ILE A 78 -0.04 3.92 18.45
N ASN A 79 0.07 2.87 17.63
CA ASN A 79 -0.66 2.82 16.37
C ASN A 79 -2.14 2.51 16.62
N ILE A 80 -3.02 3.39 16.19
CA ILE A 80 -4.47 3.26 16.35
C ILE A 80 -5.14 3.28 14.96
N ASP A 81 -6.00 2.30 14.73
CA ASP A 81 -6.83 2.25 13.53
C ASP A 81 -8.09 3.11 13.76
N THR A 82 -8.26 4.13 12.93
CA THR A 82 -9.39 5.06 13.00
C THR A 82 -10.50 4.63 12.03
N PRO A 83 -11.77 4.94 12.34
CA PRO A 83 -12.87 4.64 11.43
C PRO A 83 -12.68 5.36 10.09
N ILE A 84 -12.82 4.60 9.00
CA ILE A 84 -12.71 5.11 7.63
C ILE A 84 -14.02 5.78 7.18
N LEU A 85 -15.16 5.25 7.65
CA LEU A 85 -16.48 5.82 7.41
C LEU A 85 -16.78 6.84 8.51
N THR A 86 -17.12 8.06 8.12
CA THR A 86 -17.40 9.17 9.03
C THR A 86 -18.66 9.89 8.55
N PRO A 87 -19.57 10.31 9.45
CA PRO A 87 -20.84 10.92 9.08
C PRO A 87 -20.76 12.41 8.69
N ALA A 88 -19.63 13.08 8.86
CA ALA A 88 -19.48 14.52 8.58
C ALA A 88 -18.06 14.91 8.17
N ALA A 89 -17.92 15.89 7.29
CA ALA A 89 -16.61 16.42 6.91
C ALA A 89 -15.98 17.16 8.10
N CYS A 90 -14.69 16.90 8.40
CA CYS A 90 -14.01 17.53 9.53
C CYS A 90 -13.63 18.99 9.27
N GLU A 91 -13.41 19.37 8.01
CA GLU A 91 -13.12 20.75 7.57
C GLU A 91 -14.12 21.07 6.43
N GLY A 92 -14.98 22.08 6.62
CA GLY A 92 -16.17 22.39 5.82
C GLY A 92 -15.97 22.77 4.34
N THR A 93 -14.82 22.46 3.74
CA THR A 93 -14.46 22.73 2.33
C THR A 93 -14.13 21.46 1.55
N SER A 94 -14.48 20.27 2.06
CA SER A 94 -14.11 18.99 1.44
C SER A 94 -15.30 18.17 0.94
N THR A 95 -15.20 17.67 -0.29
CA THR A 95 -16.19 16.80 -0.94
C THR A 95 -15.99 15.35 -0.51
N LEU A 96 -16.97 14.78 0.19
CA LEU A 96 -17.01 13.37 0.58
C LEU A 96 -17.51 12.52 -0.59
N PHE A 97 -16.98 11.30 -0.75
CA PHE A 97 -17.69 10.28 -1.51
C PHE A 97 -18.95 9.90 -0.71
N GLU A 98 -19.99 9.44 -1.40
CA GLU A 98 -21.20 8.96 -0.75
C GLU A 98 -21.23 7.44 -0.80
N THR A 99 -21.59 6.78 0.31
CA THR A 99 -21.85 5.35 0.32
C THR A 99 -23.08 5.04 1.15
N THR A 100 -23.59 3.82 1.01
CA THR A 100 -24.66 3.30 1.88
C THR A 100 -24.09 2.24 2.79
N HIS A 101 -24.35 2.34 4.08
CA HIS A 101 -24.00 1.31 5.07
C HIS A 101 -25.28 0.83 5.75
N CYS A 102 -25.57 -0.47 5.69
CA CYS A 102 -26.75 -1.07 6.34
C CYS A 102 -28.08 -0.37 5.99
N ASN A 103 -28.27 -0.05 4.70
CA ASN A 103 -29.44 0.70 4.17
C ASN A 103 -29.61 2.12 4.72
N ILE A 104 -28.59 2.66 5.39
CA ILE A 104 -28.54 4.05 5.85
C ILE A 104 -27.56 4.79 4.94
N PRO A 105 -27.98 5.92 4.33
CA PRO A 105 -27.04 6.77 3.61
C PRO A 105 -26.05 7.35 4.60
N VAL A 106 -24.76 7.07 4.39
CA VAL A 106 -23.65 7.62 5.17
C VAL A 106 -22.77 8.43 4.22
N PRO A 107 -22.61 9.74 4.43
CA PRO A 107 -21.72 10.54 3.60
C PRO A 107 -20.27 10.13 3.93
N SER A 108 -19.68 9.19 3.20
CA SER A 108 -18.44 8.55 3.63
C SER A 108 -17.33 8.54 2.60
N LEU A 109 -16.12 8.74 3.14
CA LEU A 109 -14.79 8.80 2.52
C LEU A 109 -14.46 10.22 2.07
N THR A 110 -13.65 10.98 2.83
CA THR A 110 -12.73 12.03 2.33
C THR A 110 -11.86 12.60 3.47
N LYS A 111 -10.61 12.92 3.09
CA LYS A 111 -9.59 13.83 3.64
C LYS A 111 -9.48 14.00 5.16
N ARG A 112 -8.32 13.62 5.71
CA ARG A 112 -7.82 14.05 7.04
C ARG A 112 -8.85 13.94 8.17
N ASN A 113 -9.75 12.96 8.11
CA ASN A 113 -10.77 12.74 9.14
C ASN A 113 -10.20 12.12 10.44
N THR A 114 -8.88 12.10 10.58
CA THR A 114 -8.20 11.69 11.82
C THR A 114 -8.25 12.72 12.92
N ILE A 115 -8.55 13.99 12.63
CA ILE A 115 -8.51 15.06 13.64
C ILE A 115 -9.49 14.76 14.79
N PHE A 116 -10.78 14.55 14.51
CA PHE A 116 -11.77 14.37 15.59
C PHE A 116 -11.60 13.08 16.42
N PRO A 117 -11.36 11.89 15.83
CA PRO A 117 -11.13 10.68 16.62
C PRO A 117 -9.77 10.72 17.34
N LEU A 118 -8.72 11.22 16.70
CA LEU A 118 -7.39 11.24 17.32
C LEU A 118 -7.29 12.30 18.41
N GLU A 119 -7.83 13.52 18.24
CA GLU A 119 -7.86 14.53 19.30
C GLU A 119 -8.55 14.01 20.56
N ARG A 120 -9.64 13.27 20.40
CA ARG A 120 -10.35 12.66 21.53
C ARG A 120 -9.56 11.55 22.20
N LEU A 121 -8.71 10.83 21.46
CA LEU A 121 -7.83 9.79 21.97
C LEU A 121 -6.53 10.34 22.57
N LEU A 122 -6.08 11.54 22.13
CA LEU A 122 -4.90 12.23 22.67
C LEU A 122 -5.05 12.52 24.18
N TYR A 123 -6.28 12.67 24.68
CA TYR A 123 -6.55 12.82 26.12
C TYR A 123 -6.09 11.64 26.97
N ASN A 124 -6.06 10.43 26.42
CA ASN A 124 -5.65 9.22 27.15
C ASN A 124 -4.21 8.81 26.84
N HIS A 125 -3.73 9.09 25.63
CA HIS A 125 -2.36 8.78 25.21
C HIS A 125 -1.76 9.93 24.41
N PRO A 126 -0.65 10.55 24.87
CA PRO A 126 -0.11 11.76 24.25
C PRO A 126 0.61 11.51 22.91
N LEU A 127 0.92 10.26 22.56
CA LEU A 127 1.65 9.87 21.36
C LEU A 127 0.87 8.81 20.59
N ILE A 128 0.22 9.22 19.50
CA ILE A 128 -0.61 8.34 18.67
C ILE A 128 -0.19 8.46 17.21
N SER A 129 -0.19 7.33 16.51
CA SER A 129 0.03 7.24 15.07
C SER A 129 -1.09 6.43 14.40
N THR A 130 -1.28 6.62 13.09
CA THR A 130 -2.24 5.83 12.32
C THR A 130 -1.75 5.66 10.88
N PHE A 131 -2.02 4.50 10.29
CA PHE A 131 -1.64 4.15 8.92
C PHE A 131 -2.86 3.64 8.15
N PHE A 132 -3.51 4.50 7.36
CA PHE A 132 -4.71 4.13 6.61
C PHE A 132 -4.78 4.81 5.23
N PRO A 133 -5.53 4.24 4.28
CA PRO A 133 -5.77 4.86 2.98
C PRO A 133 -6.65 6.11 3.13
N SER A 134 -6.25 7.21 2.50
CA SER A 134 -7.03 8.46 2.46
C SER A 134 -7.52 8.74 1.05
N TYR A 135 -8.69 9.36 0.95
CA TYR A 135 -9.34 9.69 -0.31
C TYR A 135 -9.43 11.21 -0.46
N PHE A 136 -9.17 11.72 -1.68
CA PHE A 136 -9.30 13.13 -2.00
C PHE A 136 -9.91 13.31 -3.40
N GLU A 137 -11.08 13.96 -3.45
CA GLU A 137 -11.87 14.27 -4.65
C GLU A 137 -12.24 13.06 -5.51
N THR A 138 -11.30 12.59 -6.33
CA THR A 138 -11.46 11.46 -7.25
C THR A 138 -10.31 10.45 -7.15
N SER A 139 -9.38 10.67 -6.22
CA SER A 139 -8.11 9.95 -6.13
C SER A 139 -7.89 9.34 -4.75
N LEU A 140 -7.36 8.12 -4.74
CA LEU A 140 -6.85 7.48 -3.53
C LEU A 140 -5.41 7.93 -3.31
N ILE A 141 -5.16 8.57 -2.17
CA ILE A 141 -3.83 8.94 -1.72
C ILE A 141 -3.30 7.77 -0.87
N TYR A 142 -2.35 7.03 -1.43
CA TYR A 142 -1.76 5.88 -0.77
C TYR A 142 -0.86 6.31 0.40
N MET A 143 -1.44 6.24 1.60
CA MET A 143 -0.79 6.36 2.91
C MET A 143 -0.48 7.80 3.32
N PHE A 144 -1.40 8.37 4.11
CA PHE A 144 -1.19 9.65 4.76
C PHE A 144 -0.62 9.39 6.16
N PHE A 145 0.43 10.14 6.53
CA PHE A 145 1.09 10.05 7.83
C PHE A 145 0.70 11.28 8.65
N THR A 146 -0.05 11.10 9.73
CA THR A 146 -0.39 12.17 10.67
C THR A 146 0.09 11.78 12.05
N ASN A 147 1.03 12.55 12.57
CA ASN A 147 1.45 12.48 13.97
C ASN A 147 0.80 13.63 14.73
N PHE A 148 0.23 13.31 15.88
CA PHE A 148 -0.24 14.30 16.83
C PHE A 148 0.57 14.16 18.11
N ARG A 149 1.00 15.31 18.64
CA ARG A 149 1.66 15.43 19.94
C ARG A 149 1.00 16.60 20.64
N LEU A 150 0.44 16.37 21.83
CA LEU A 150 0.04 17.45 22.72
C LEU A 150 1.32 18.13 23.24
N LEU A 151 1.39 19.46 23.12
CA LEU A 151 2.38 20.29 23.81
C LEU A 151 1.95 20.49 25.26
#